data_AF-A0AA35SW94-F1
#
_entry.id   AF-A0AA35SW94-F1
#
_cell.length_a   1.000
_cell.length_b   1.000
_cell.length_c   1.000
_cell.angle_alpha   90.00
_cell.angle_beta   90.00
_cell.angle_gamma   90.00
#
_symmetry.space_group_name_H-M   'P 1'
#
loop_
_entity.id
_entity.type
_entity.pdbx_description
1 polymer ?
#
loop_
_entity_poly.entity_id
_entity_poly.type
_entity_poly.pdbx_seq_one_letter_code
_entity_poly.pdbx_strand_id
1 'polypeptide(L)'
;MPQQWPTVTYKEEGMREGMQIEDANITVDDKIELLDMLSETGLSSIVVGSFVSPKWTPQMERIDEIVQRFTPKPGVTYSALALNSRGVERARAYSPPLTIERDKYPRLSCHLCDVFVRRNTNRTQMQEMERWPEIIAQAQEVGIKESGIGCNASWGSNFLGEFPVDSLMTLLEYQHGLWDEAGIKVVSCSMGDPMSHCTPAKVEESVTRVKERWPEINHFRLHLHNGRNMAIASAYAAMRVLGPEDTLELDGTIGGYGGCPYCGNGRATGMAPTEDLLHMMDDMGIPTGVDIDKLIDCVWAAERIIGRELYGHVSKAGPRPRTVDKLYDINMPFVETMGQALHFKKGSEVYEGGIYPYREPITSPYRDRIDQGLPAFGTGANEFPWNQDWLPKADS
;
A
#
# COMPACT_ATOMS: atom_id res chain seq x y z
N MET A 1 11.54 -15.06 20.26
CA MET A 1 11.57 -15.82 18.99
C MET A 1 11.56 -14.81 17.86
N PRO A 2 12.25 -15.01 16.72
CA PRO A 2 12.04 -14.13 15.58
C PRO A 2 10.56 -14.20 15.23
N GLN A 3 9.91 -13.05 15.22
CA GLN A 3 8.51 -12.97 14.86
C GLN A 3 8.35 -13.43 13.42
N GLN A 4 7.47 -14.40 13.20
CA GLN A 4 7.14 -14.89 11.88
C GLN A 4 5.93 -14.09 11.39
N TRP A 5 6.16 -13.20 10.43
CA TRP A 5 5.16 -12.35 9.81
C TRP A 5 4.33 -13.14 8.77
N PRO A 6 3.11 -12.69 8.42
CA PRO A 6 2.39 -13.26 7.30
C PRO A 6 3.12 -13.05 5.97
N THR A 7 2.75 -13.83 4.95
CA THR A 7 3.13 -13.48 3.58
C THR A 7 2.37 -12.23 3.17
N VAL A 8 3.08 -11.13 2.93
CA VAL A 8 2.44 -9.89 2.45
C VAL A 8 2.55 -9.83 0.93
N THR A 9 1.42 -9.72 0.25
CA THR A 9 1.38 -9.38 -1.18
C THR A 9 0.97 -7.93 -1.31
N TYR A 10 1.69 -7.18 -2.14
CA TYR A 10 1.46 -5.75 -2.31
C TYR A 10 0.99 -5.44 -3.73
N LYS A 11 -0.06 -4.62 -3.85
CA LYS A 11 -0.61 -4.16 -5.13
C LYS A 11 -0.47 -2.64 -5.24
N GLU A 12 0.34 -2.21 -6.20
CA GLU A 12 0.51 -0.81 -6.55
C GLU A 12 -0.66 -0.34 -7.42
N GLU A 13 -1.42 0.63 -6.92
CA GLU A 13 -2.63 1.16 -7.55
C GLU A 13 -2.43 2.59 -8.10
N GLY A 14 -1.23 3.16 -8.06
CA GLY A 14 -0.96 4.55 -8.43
C GLY A 14 -1.42 4.90 -9.85
N MET A 15 -1.19 4.02 -10.82
CA MET A 15 -1.62 4.22 -12.20
C MET A 15 -3.15 4.14 -12.39
N ARG A 16 -3.87 3.57 -11.40
CA ARG A 16 -5.33 3.42 -11.42
C ARG A 16 -5.99 4.32 -10.36
N GLU A 17 -5.96 3.98 -9.08
CA GLU A 17 -6.53 4.80 -7.98
C GLU A 17 -5.94 6.21 -7.93
N GLY A 18 -4.60 6.31 -8.05
CA GLY A 18 -3.89 7.59 -8.02
C GLY A 18 -4.30 8.48 -9.18
N MET A 19 -3.98 8.05 -10.41
CA MET A 19 -4.24 8.82 -11.63
C MET A 19 -5.72 9.10 -11.91
N GLN A 20 -6.65 8.26 -11.42
CA GLN A 20 -8.08 8.41 -11.67
C GLN A 20 -8.66 9.70 -11.11
N ILE A 21 -8.09 10.25 -10.03
CA ILE A 21 -8.60 11.47 -9.39
C ILE A 21 -7.82 12.73 -9.78
N GLU A 22 -6.76 12.58 -10.59
CA GLU A 22 -5.92 13.68 -11.05
C GLU A 22 -6.45 14.36 -12.33
N ASP A 23 -5.70 15.31 -12.88
CA ASP A 23 -6.08 16.03 -14.10
C ASP A 23 -6.20 15.06 -15.29
N ALA A 24 -7.30 15.15 -16.04
CA ALA A 24 -7.53 14.33 -17.22
C ALA A 24 -6.59 14.68 -18.38
N ASN A 25 -5.96 15.86 -18.37
CA ASN A 25 -5.02 16.32 -19.38
C ASN A 25 -3.60 15.76 -19.22
N ILE A 26 -3.30 15.03 -18.13
CA ILE A 26 -2.03 14.32 -17.99
C ILE A 26 -1.84 13.41 -19.20
N THR A 27 -0.70 13.58 -19.87
CA THR A 27 -0.47 12.96 -21.17
C THR A 27 -0.30 11.44 -21.02
N VAL A 28 -0.55 10.71 -22.11
CA VAL A 28 -0.26 9.27 -22.15
C VAL A 28 1.24 9.02 -22.01
N ASP A 29 2.08 9.91 -22.52
CA ASP A 29 3.54 9.77 -22.46
C ASP A 29 4.04 9.87 -21.01
N ASP A 30 3.53 10.84 -20.23
CA ASP A 30 3.84 10.96 -18.80
C ASP A 30 3.36 9.73 -18.01
N LYS A 31 2.16 9.21 -18.33
CA LYS A 31 1.64 7.98 -17.70
C LYS A 31 2.51 6.76 -18.02
N ILE A 32 3.00 6.63 -19.24
CA ILE A 32 3.91 5.55 -19.64
C ILE A 32 5.26 5.72 -18.95
N GLU A 33 5.80 6.94 -18.89
CA GLU A 33 7.06 7.21 -18.16
C GLU A 33 6.98 6.67 -16.73
N LEU A 34 5.91 7.04 -16.01
CA LEU A 34 5.73 6.59 -14.63
C LEU A 34 5.52 5.07 -14.52
N LEU A 35 4.73 4.46 -15.41
CA LEU A 35 4.50 3.01 -15.41
C LEU A 35 5.77 2.21 -15.71
N ASP A 36 6.60 2.69 -16.64
CA ASP A 36 7.88 2.05 -16.96
C ASP A 36 8.86 2.19 -15.80
N MET A 37 8.90 3.35 -15.13
CA MET A 37 9.69 3.53 -13.91
C MET A 37 9.23 2.60 -12.79
N LEU A 38 7.91 2.51 -12.54
CA LEU A 38 7.32 1.60 -11.55
C LEU A 38 7.70 0.15 -11.83
N SER A 39 7.73 -0.24 -13.11
CA SER A 39 8.10 -1.60 -13.53
C SER A 39 9.54 -1.98 -13.19
N GLU A 40 10.43 -1.00 -13.00
CA GLU A 40 11.84 -1.20 -12.68
C GLU A 40 12.12 -1.28 -11.17
N THR A 41 11.11 -1.01 -10.33
CA THR A 41 11.26 -0.94 -8.87
C THR A 41 11.33 -2.31 -8.20
N GLY A 42 10.93 -3.39 -8.87
CA GLY A 42 10.78 -4.72 -8.27
C GLY A 42 9.39 -5.00 -7.69
N LEU A 43 8.45 -4.06 -7.80
CA LEU A 43 7.02 -4.31 -7.52
C LEU A 43 6.53 -5.51 -8.33
N SER A 44 5.88 -6.48 -7.67
CA SER A 44 5.40 -7.70 -8.33
C SER A 44 3.99 -7.58 -8.93
N SER A 45 3.23 -6.56 -8.55
CA SER A 45 1.85 -6.33 -9.01
C SER A 45 1.56 -4.85 -9.17
N ILE A 46 1.19 -4.43 -10.37
CA ILE A 46 0.87 -3.05 -10.73
C ILE A 46 -0.47 -3.01 -11.46
N VAL A 47 -1.40 -2.19 -10.97
CA VAL A 47 -2.67 -1.92 -11.65
C VAL A 47 -2.49 -0.75 -12.60
N VAL A 48 -2.39 -1.02 -13.89
CA VAL A 48 -1.99 -0.04 -14.92
C VAL A 48 -3.08 0.96 -15.29
N GLY A 49 -4.32 0.74 -14.85
CA GLY A 49 -5.46 1.61 -15.10
C GLY A 49 -6.80 0.87 -15.05
N SER A 50 -7.84 1.48 -15.65
CA SER A 50 -9.20 0.94 -15.65
C SER A 50 -9.91 1.04 -17.00
N PHE A 51 -10.54 -0.05 -17.46
CA PHE A 51 -11.42 -0.11 -18.63
C PHE A 51 -12.86 0.28 -18.26
N VAL A 52 -13.05 1.52 -17.80
CA VAL A 52 -14.34 2.08 -17.39
C VAL A 52 -14.88 3.09 -18.40
N SER A 53 -16.06 3.65 -18.12
CA SER A 53 -16.69 4.66 -18.96
C SER A 53 -15.91 5.98 -18.88
N PRO A 54 -15.40 6.53 -20.00
CA PRO A 54 -14.67 7.80 -20.00
C PRO A 54 -15.55 8.99 -19.61
N LYS A 55 -16.88 8.85 -19.71
CA LYS A 55 -17.84 9.85 -19.22
C LYS A 55 -17.67 10.14 -17.72
N TRP A 56 -17.39 9.11 -16.93
CA TRP A 56 -17.30 9.20 -15.47
C TRP A 56 -15.86 9.22 -14.98
N THR A 57 -14.94 8.69 -15.77
CA THR A 57 -13.52 8.61 -15.46
C THR A 57 -12.68 8.96 -16.69
N PRO A 58 -12.67 10.24 -17.11
CA PRO A 58 -11.95 10.68 -18.31
C PRO A 58 -10.44 10.44 -18.22
N GLN A 59 -9.87 10.44 -17.01
CA GLN A 59 -8.46 10.16 -16.74
C GLN A 59 -8.01 8.78 -17.25
N MET A 60 -8.95 7.83 -17.35
CA MET A 60 -8.72 6.44 -17.77
C MET A 60 -9.11 6.16 -19.22
N GLU A 61 -9.58 7.18 -19.96
CA GLU A 61 -10.09 7.00 -21.33
C GLU A 61 -9.07 6.34 -22.27
N ARG A 62 -7.82 6.78 -22.19
CA ARG A 62 -6.72 6.39 -23.09
C ARG A 62 -5.90 5.20 -22.59
N ILE A 63 -6.49 4.34 -21.75
CA ILE A 63 -5.81 3.14 -21.24
C ILE A 63 -5.29 2.24 -22.37
N ASP A 64 -6.05 2.11 -23.46
CA ASP A 64 -5.65 1.30 -24.63
C ASP A 64 -4.27 1.71 -25.17
N GLU A 65 -3.98 3.01 -25.22
CA GLU A 65 -2.69 3.53 -25.70
C GLU A 65 -1.55 3.28 -24.71
N ILE A 66 -1.84 3.36 -23.40
CA ILE A 66 -0.86 3.07 -22.35
C ILE A 66 -0.43 1.61 -22.44
N VAL A 67 -1.40 0.68 -22.48
CA VAL A 67 -1.13 -0.76 -22.45
C VAL A 67 -0.48 -1.28 -23.73
N GLN A 68 -0.60 -0.56 -24.86
CA GLN A 68 0.09 -0.86 -26.11
C GLN A 68 1.55 -0.41 -26.15
N ARG A 69 1.93 0.58 -25.33
CA ARG A 69 3.19 1.33 -25.50
C ARG A 69 4.17 1.19 -24.34
N PHE A 70 3.70 0.84 -23.14
CA PHE A 70 4.58 0.63 -21.99
C PHE A 70 5.47 -0.61 -22.16
N THR A 71 6.55 -0.67 -21.38
CA THR A 71 7.58 -1.71 -21.45
C THR A 71 7.43 -2.70 -20.27
N PRO A 72 6.66 -3.80 -20.43
CA PRO A 72 6.45 -4.75 -19.35
C PRO A 72 7.76 -5.46 -18.95
N LYS A 73 7.92 -5.74 -17.65
CA LYS A 73 9.07 -6.43 -17.08
C LYS A 73 8.72 -7.86 -16.66
N PRO A 74 9.61 -8.84 -16.89
CA PRO A 74 9.42 -10.20 -16.39
C PRO A 74 9.25 -10.22 -14.87
N GLY A 75 8.34 -11.06 -14.38
CA GLY A 75 8.06 -11.20 -12.94
C GLY A 75 7.07 -10.18 -12.37
N VAL A 76 6.61 -9.21 -13.16
CA VAL A 76 5.58 -8.24 -12.76
C VAL A 76 4.23 -8.63 -13.34
N THR A 77 3.20 -8.65 -12.49
CA THR A 77 1.80 -8.79 -12.89
C THR A 77 1.24 -7.41 -13.20
N TYR A 78 0.83 -7.19 -14.45
CA TYR A 78 0.15 -5.98 -14.88
C TYR A 78 -1.33 -6.24 -15.01
N SER A 79 -2.15 -5.66 -14.13
CA SER A 79 -3.61 -5.83 -14.19
C SER A 79 -4.31 -4.51 -14.48
N ALA A 80 -5.58 -4.60 -14.86
CA ALA A 80 -6.42 -3.43 -15.08
C ALA A 80 -7.82 -3.69 -14.55
N LEU A 81 -8.44 -2.66 -13.96
CA LEU A 81 -9.79 -2.78 -13.44
C LEU A 81 -10.80 -2.83 -14.59
N ALA A 82 -11.70 -3.81 -14.57
CA ALA A 82 -12.79 -3.94 -15.55
C ALA A 82 -14.09 -4.32 -14.85
N LEU A 83 -15.03 -3.37 -14.74
CA LEU A 83 -16.25 -3.52 -13.92
C LEU A 83 -17.44 -4.15 -14.65
N ASN A 84 -17.34 -4.38 -15.97
CA ASN A 84 -18.41 -4.99 -16.77
C ASN A 84 -17.83 -5.87 -17.88
N SER A 85 -18.69 -6.69 -18.50
CA SER A 85 -18.31 -7.63 -19.56
C SER A 85 -17.58 -6.99 -20.73
N ARG A 86 -18.02 -5.80 -21.16
CA ARG A 86 -17.36 -5.04 -22.24
C ARG A 86 -15.96 -4.58 -21.86
N GLY A 87 -15.76 -4.12 -20.62
CA GLY A 87 -14.44 -3.77 -20.09
C GLY A 87 -13.51 -4.98 -20.04
N VAL A 88 -14.03 -6.13 -19.60
CA VAL A 88 -13.28 -7.39 -19.55
C VAL A 88 -12.89 -7.84 -20.97
N GLU A 89 -13.79 -7.75 -21.94
CA GLU A 89 -13.50 -8.07 -23.34
C GLU A 89 -12.43 -7.15 -23.93
N ARG A 90 -12.50 -5.85 -23.67
CA ARG A 90 -11.46 -4.89 -24.06
C ARG A 90 -10.11 -5.23 -23.45
N ALA A 91 -10.07 -5.48 -22.13
CA ALA A 91 -8.83 -5.84 -21.43
C ALA A 91 -8.19 -7.11 -22.02
N ARG A 92 -8.99 -8.11 -22.42
CA ARG A 92 -8.50 -9.35 -23.03
C ARG A 92 -7.74 -9.13 -24.34
N ALA A 93 -8.06 -8.08 -25.09
CA ALA A 93 -7.34 -7.75 -26.34
C ALA A 93 -5.87 -7.37 -26.10
N TYR A 94 -5.51 -7.01 -24.86
CA TYR A 94 -4.17 -6.61 -24.44
C TYR A 94 -3.50 -7.64 -23.53
N SER A 95 -4.01 -8.87 -23.51
CA SER A 95 -3.44 -9.98 -22.76
C SER A 95 -2.72 -10.93 -23.72
N PRO A 96 -1.38 -11.06 -23.66
CA PRO A 96 -0.39 -10.30 -22.87
C PRO A 96 -0.10 -8.88 -23.42
N PRO A 97 0.49 -7.95 -22.62
CA PRO A 97 1.08 -8.17 -21.30
C PRO A 97 0.12 -8.05 -20.11
N LEU A 98 -1.14 -7.65 -20.31
CA LEU A 98 -2.11 -7.60 -19.22
C LEU A 98 -2.45 -8.99 -18.72
N THR A 99 -2.47 -9.15 -17.41
CA THR A 99 -3.07 -10.26 -16.69
C THR A 99 -4.53 -9.93 -16.44
N ILE A 100 -5.43 -10.77 -16.95
CA ILE A 100 -6.86 -10.68 -16.63
C ILE A 100 -7.06 -11.28 -15.24
N GLU A 101 -6.89 -10.45 -14.22
CA GLU A 101 -7.17 -10.83 -12.85
C GLU A 101 -8.66 -11.17 -12.70
N ARG A 102 -8.90 -12.37 -12.20
CA ARG A 102 -10.16 -12.73 -11.56
C ARG A 102 -9.86 -12.81 -10.07
N ASP A 103 -10.79 -12.38 -9.22
CA ASP A 103 -10.66 -12.65 -7.78
C ASP A 103 -10.44 -14.15 -7.64
N LYS A 104 -9.34 -14.53 -6.95
CA LYS A 104 -8.94 -15.92 -6.74
C LYS A 104 -10.07 -16.69 -6.05
N TYR A 105 -10.86 -15.97 -5.27
CA TYR A 105 -12.00 -16.49 -4.52
C TYR A 105 -13.26 -15.73 -4.95
N PRO A 106 -14.26 -16.38 -5.58
CA PRO A 106 -15.56 -15.75 -5.77
C PRO A 106 -16.08 -15.22 -4.45
N ARG A 107 -16.47 -13.94 -4.44
CA ARG A 107 -16.69 -13.19 -3.20
C ARG A 107 -18.10 -12.65 -3.10
N LEU A 108 -18.73 -12.88 -1.95
CA LEU A 108 -19.89 -12.10 -1.55
C LEU A 108 -19.41 -10.83 -0.86
N SER A 109 -19.76 -9.68 -1.41
CA SER A 109 -19.36 -8.38 -0.88
C SER A 109 -20.47 -7.36 -1.06
N CYS A 110 -20.54 -6.41 -0.12
CA CYS A 110 -21.30 -5.17 -0.26
C CYS A 110 -20.60 -4.04 0.52
N HIS A 111 -21.13 -2.83 0.40
CA HIS A 111 -20.74 -1.71 1.24
C HIS A 111 -21.65 -1.62 2.46
N LEU A 112 -21.12 -1.41 3.66
CA LEU A 112 -21.95 -1.11 4.84
C LEU A 112 -22.68 0.23 4.73
N CYS A 113 -22.14 1.18 3.96
CA CYS A 113 -22.77 2.48 3.75
C CYS A 113 -23.60 2.52 2.47
N ASP A 114 -24.93 2.36 2.60
CA ASP A 114 -25.89 2.49 1.49
C ASP A 114 -25.80 3.86 0.78
N VAL A 115 -25.61 4.94 1.53
CA VAL A 115 -25.46 6.30 0.96
C VAL A 115 -24.25 6.39 0.05
N PHE A 116 -23.11 5.80 0.45
CA PHE A 116 -21.89 5.83 -0.35
C PHE A 116 -22.07 5.05 -1.66
N VAL A 117 -22.60 3.83 -1.61
CA VAL A 117 -22.76 3.01 -2.82
C VAL A 117 -23.76 3.63 -3.80
N ARG A 118 -24.82 4.29 -3.32
CA ARG A 118 -25.73 5.06 -4.19
C ARG A 118 -25.02 6.19 -4.92
N ARG A 119 -24.11 6.89 -4.24
CA ARG A 119 -23.31 7.97 -4.84
C ARG A 119 -22.26 7.43 -5.80
N ASN A 120 -21.63 6.31 -5.46
CA ASN A 120 -20.50 5.74 -6.19
C ASN A 120 -20.92 4.94 -7.44
N THR A 121 -21.95 4.10 -7.31
CA THR A 121 -22.33 3.15 -8.37
C THR A 121 -23.81 3.20 -8.75
N ASN A 122 -24.58 4.13 -8.17
CA ASN A 122 -26.03 4.25 -8.37
C ASN A 122 -26.79 2.95 -8.05
N ARG A 123 -26.35 2.27 -6.98
CA ARG A 123 -26.98 1.06 -6.44
C ARG A 123 -27.21 1.19 -4.95
N THR A 124 -28.19 0.48 -4.43
CA THR A 124 -28.39 0.31 -2.99
C THR A 124 -27.52 -0.84 -2.48
N GLN A 125 -27.28 -0.88 -1.17
CA GLN A 125 -26.64 -2.04 -0.53
C GLN A 125 -27.42 -3.33 -0.84
N MET A 126 -28.76 -3.28 -0.76
CA MET A 126 -29.61 -4.44 -1.07
C MET A 126 -29.43 -4.91 -2.52
N GLN A 127 -29.27 -4.00 -3.48
CA GLN A 127 -29.01 -4.35 -4.88
C GLN A 127 -27.62 -4.96 -5.10
N GLU A 128 -26.64 -4.68 -4.24
CA GLU A 128 -25.37 -5.43 -4.24
C GLU A 128 -25.60 -6.87 -3.75
N MET A 129 -26.41 -7.02 -2.69
CA MET A 129 -26.72 -8.33 -2.07
C MET A 129 -27.64 -9.21 -2.93
N GLU A 130 -28.55 -8.62 -3.71
CA GLU A 130 -29.46 -9.33 -4.64
C GLU A 130 -28.70 -10.19 -5.67
N ARG A 131 -27.42 -9.88 -5.94
CA ARG A 131 -26.57 -10.62 -6.89
C ARG A 131 -25.91 -11.85 -6.27
N TRP A 132 -25.89 -11.95 -4.94
CA TRP A 132 -25.17 -13.02 -4.25
C TRP A 132 -25.66 -14.43 -4.62
N PRO A 133 -26.98 -14.70 -4.74
CA PRO A 133 -27.45 -16.01 -5.19
C PRO A 133 -26.93 -16.40 -6.58
N GLU A 134 -26.82 -15.43 -7.50
CA GLU A 134 -26.27 -15.65 -8.84
C GLU A 134 -24.77 -15.99 -8.77
N ILE A 135 -24.00 -15.29 -7.94
CA ILE A 135 -22.56 -15.56 -7.73
C ILE A 135 -22.35 -16.98 -7.18
N ILE A 136 -23.17 -17.38 -6.20
CA ILE A 136 -23.12 -18.72 -5.61
C ILE A 136 -23.45 -19.78 -6.67
N ALA A 137 -24.54 -19.59 -7.42
CA ALA A 137 -24.95 -20.53 -8.47
C ALA A 137 -23.87 -20.70 -9.53
N GLN A 138 -23.26 -19.61 -10.00
CA GLN A 138 -22.14 -19.66 -10.95
C GLN A 138 -20.92 -20.39 -10.37
N ALA A 139 -20.59 -20.15 -9.10
CA ALA A 139 -19.49 -20.84 -8.42
C ALA A 139 -19.75 -22.35 -8.32
N GLN A 140 -20.98 -22.78 -8.04
CA GLN A 140 -21.39 -24.18 -8.03
C GLN A 140 -21.33 -24.80 -9.43
N GLU A 141 -21.83 -24.11 -10.44
CA GLU A 141 -21.84 -24.57 -11.84
C GLU A 141 -20.43 -24.86 -12.36
N VAL A 142 -19.47 -23.97 -12.05
CA VAL A 142 -18.07 -24.12 -12.47
C VAL A 142 -17.21 -24.91 -11.47
N GLY A 143 -17.83 -25.47 -10.43
CA GLY A 143 -17.18 -26.40 -9.49
C GLY A 143 -16.16 -25.77 -8.55
N ILE A 144 -16.26 -24.46 -8.26
CA ILE A 144 -15.40 -23.77 -7.29
C ILE A 144 -15.57 -24.38 -5.89
N LYS A 145 -14.46 -24.50 -5.17
CA LYS A 145 -14.41 -25.10 -3.82
C LYS A 145 -14.05 -24.12 -2.71
N GLU A 146 -13.48 -22.98 -3.07
CA GLU A 146 -12.99 -21.97 -2.15
C GLU A 146 -13.58 -20.60 -2.54
N SER A 147 -14.06 -19.87 -1.54
CA SER A 147 -14.74 -18.59 -1.70
C SER A 147 -14.23 -17.54 -0.72
N GLY A 148 -14.72 -16.32 -0.91
CA GLY A 148 -14.42 -15.19 -0.05
C GLY A 148 -15.69 -14.50 0.47
N ILE A 149 -15.50 -13.81 1.59
CA ILE A 149 -16.44 -12.85 2.15
C ILE A 149 -15.80 -11.46 2.15
N GLY A 150 -16.60 -10.41 2.23
CA GLY A 150 -16.04 -9.07 2.12
C GLY A 150 -16.99 -7.92 2.40
N CYS A 151 -16.38 -6.82 2.83
CA CYS A 151 -17.09 -5.59 3.13
C CYS A 151 -16.26 -4.38 2.72
N ASN A 152 -16.93 -3.36 2.20
CA ASN A 152 -16.38 -2.01 2.02
C ASN A 152 -17.08 -1.02 2.95
N ALA A 153 -16.44 0.12 3.23
CA ALA A 153 -16.87 1.03 4.29
C ALA A 153 -16.96 0.29 5.63
N SER A 154 -15.98 -0.58 5.91
CA SER A 154 -16.06 -1.59 6.97
C SER A 154 -16.12 -1.03 8.40
N TRP A 155 -15.58 0.17 8.62
CA TRP A 155 -15.41 0.75 9.96
C TRP A 155 -16.16 2.06 10.19
N GLY A 156 -16.80 2.58 9.15
CA GLY A 156 -17.53 3.84 9.22
C GLY A 156 -17.77 4.47 7.86
N SER A 157 -18.39 5.64 7.91
CA SER A 157 -18.74 6.44 6.76
C SER A 157 -18.78 7.92 7.12
N ASN A 158 -18.34 8.76 6.18
CA ASN A 158 -18.51 10.22 6.30
C ASN A 158 -20.00 10.65 6.25
N PHE A 159 -20.90 9.75 5.83
CA PHE A 159 -22.34 10.02 5.70
C PHE A 159 -23.18 9.44 6.83
N LEU A 160 -22.77 8.32 7.42
CA LEU A 160 -23.53 7.59 8.44
C LEU A 160 -22.81 7.49 9.79
N GLY A 161 -21.61 8.06 9.90
CA GLY A 161 -20.82 8.03 11.11
C GLY A 161 -20.09 6.72 11.32
N GLU A 162 -19.88 6.38 12.58
CA GLU A 162 -19.09 5.24 12.99
C GLU A 162 -19.85 3.92 12.86
N PHE A 163 -19.16 2.88 12.39
CA PHE A 163 -19.65 1.50 12.47
C PHE A 163 -18.80 0.70 13.47
N PRO A 164 -19.42 0.03 14.45
CA PRO A 164 -18.72 -0.88 15.35
C PRO A 164 -18.32 -2.16 14.61
N VAL A 165 -17.28 -2.83 15.09
CA VAL A 165 -16.80 -4.11 14.51
C VAL A 165 -17.89 -5.19 14.53
N ASP A 166 -18.82 -5.14 15.47
CA ASP A 166 -20.00 -6.03 15.50
C ASP A 166 -20.88 -5.95 14.24
N SER A 167 -21.04 -4.75 13.67
CA SER A 167 -21.80 -4.59 12.42
C SER A 167 -21.10 -5.28 11.24
N LEU A 168 -19.77 -5.14 11.17
CA LEU A 168 -18.95 -5.85 10.19
C LEU A 168 -19.05 -7.37 10.40
N MET A 169 -18.88 -7.86 11.63
CA MET A 169 -18.93 -9.29 11.92
C MET A 169 -20.30 -9.91 11.62
N THR A 170 -21.39 -9.19 11.87
CA THR A 170 -22.76 -9.63 11.54
C THR A 170 -22.92 -9.82 10.02
N LEU A 171 -22.41 -8.88 9.23
CA LEU A 171 -22.44 -8.98 7.77
C LEU A 171 -21.60 -10.14 7.25
N LEU A 172 -20.37 -10.28 7.76
CA LEU A 172 -19.45 -11.35 7.38
C LEU A 172 -20.01 -12.72 7.74
N GLU A 173 -20.67 -12.86 8.89
CA GLU A 173 -21.34 -14.08 9.30
C GLU A 173 -22.47 -14.48 8.36
N TYR A 174 -23.29 -13.51 7.94
CA TYR A 174 -24.35 -13.77 6.98
C TYR A 174 -23.78 -14.24 5.63
N GLN A 175 -22.72 -13.60 5.14
CA GLN A 175 -22.06 -14.02 3.90
C GLN A 175 -21.43 -15.41 4.01
N HIS A 176 -20.82 -15.73 5.15
CA HIS A 176 -20.20 -17.03 5.41
C HIS A 176 -21.27 -18.14 5.42
N GLY A 177 -22.38 -17.94 6.13
CA GLY A 177 -23.50 -18.89 6.16
C GLY A 177 -24.08 -19.22 4.78
N LEU A 178 -24.16 -18.24 3.87
CA LEU A 178 -24.61 -18.49 2.49
C LEU A 178 -23.66 -19.39 1.70
N TRP A 179 -22.35 -19.30 1.95
CA TRP A 179 -21.37 -20.20 1.34
C TRP A 179 -21.41 -21.60 1.95
N ASP A 180 -21.60 -21.70 3.26
CA ASP A 180 -21.78 -22.97 3.97
C ASP A 180 -23.00 -23.74 3.46
N GLU A 181 -24.15 -23.07 3.30
CA GLU A 181 -25.36 -23.65 2.69
C GLU A 181 -25.11 -24.17 1.27
N ALA A 182 -24.24 -23.49 0.52
CA ALA A 182 -23.84 -23.88 -0.83
C ALA A 182 -22.77 -24.99 -0.85
N GLY A 183 -22.20 -25.36 0.31
CA GLY A 183 -21.12 -26.34 0.44
C GLY A 183 -19.78 -25.88 -0.12
N ILE A 184 -19.52 -24.57 -0.14
CA ILE A 184 -18.28 -23.97 -0.65
C ILE A 184 -17.53 -23.34 0.51
N LYS A 185 -16.25 -23.67 0.68
CA LYS A 185 -15.46 -23.26 1.84
C LYS A 185 -15.04 -21.80 1.74
N VAL A 186 -15.29 -21.00 2.78
CA VAL A 186 -14.74 -19.64 2.87
C VAL A 186 -13.29 -19.70 3.34
N VAL A 187 -12.37 -19.13 2.58
CA VAL A 187 -10.93 -19.07 2.94
C VAL A 187 -10.34 -17.66 2.85
N SER A 188 -11.13 -16.70 2.37
CA SER A 188 -10.69 -15.30 2.20
C SER A 188 -11.66 -14.30 2.81
N CYS A 189 -11.11 -13.25 3.43
CA CYS A 189 -11.87 -12.10 3.92
C CYS A 189 -11.25 -10.79 3.41
N SER A 190 -12.06 -9.89 2.84
CA SER A 190 -11.60 -8.58 2.37
C SER A 190 -12.31 -7.43 3.10
N MET A 191 -11.56 -6.43 3.52
CA MET A 191 -12.10 -5.23 4.16
C MET A 191 -11.56 -3.97 3.47
N GLY A 192 -12.47 -3.13 2.98
CA GLY A 192 -12.13 -1.87 2.33
C GLY A 192 -12.63 -0.64 3.09
N ASP A 193 -11.86 0.43 3.00
CA ASP A 193 -12.10 1.69 3.70
C ASP A 193 -12.04 2.91 2.76
N PRO A 194 -13.04 3.08 1.88
CA PRO A 194 -13.07 4.19 0.90
C PRO A 194 -13.19 5.59 1.52
N MET A 195 -13.38 5.69 2.83
CA MET A 195 -13.65 6.94 3.56
C MET A 195 -12.63 7.25 4.66
N SER A 196 -11.58 6.43 4.80
CA SER A 196 -10.50 6.60 5.79
C SER A 196 -11.00 6.59 7.25
N HIS A 197 -11.84 5.60 7.59
CA HIS A 197 -12.38 5.33 8.94
C HIS A 197 -11.65 4.19 9.66
N CYS A 198 -10.70 3.52 9.02
CA CYS A 198 -9.86 2.53 9.69
C CYS A 198 -9.09 3.19 10.85
N THR A 199 -8.96 2.43 11.94
CA THR A 199 -8.02 2.71 13.01
C THR A 199 -7.30 1.41 13.35
N PRO A 200 -6.07 1.46 13.88
CA PRO A 200 -5.31 0.24 14.18
C PRO A 200 -6.09 -0.74 15.06
N ALA A 201 -6.73 -0.23 16.11
CA ALA A 201 -7.52 -1.05 17.04
C ALA A 201 -8.70 -1.75 16.35
N LYS A 202 -9.43 -1.06 15.45
CA LYS A 202 -10.56 -1.67 14.73
C LYS A 202 -10.12 -2.74 13.75
N VAL A 203 -9.02 -2.50 13.03
CA VAL A 203 -8.48 -3.47 12.08
C VAL A 203 -7.94 -4.69 12.83
N GLU A 204 -7.21 -4.49 13.92
CA GLU A 204 -6.72 -5.55 14.80
C GLU A 204 -7.88 -6.42 15.33
N GLU A 205 -8.92 -5.79 15.89
CA GLU A 205 -10.10 -6.48 16.40
C GLU A 205 -10.81 -7.25 15.29
N SER A 206 -11.01 -6.64 14.12
CA SER A 206 -11.71 -7.27 12.99
C SER A 206 -10.98 -8.53 12.50
N VAL A 207 -9.66 -8.43 12.29
CA VAL A 207 -8.83 -9.55 11.82
C VAL A 207 -8.78 -10.66 12.88
N THR A 208 -8.60 -10.29 14.15
CA THR A 208 -8.58 -11.24 15.28
C THR A 208 -9.89 -12.02 15.36
N ARG A 209 -11.03 -11.33 15.35
CA ARG A 209 -12.35 -11.97 15.46
C ARG A 209 -12.68 -12.85 14.25
N VAL A 210 -12.24 -12.46 13.05
CA VAL A 210 -12.36 -13.32 11.86
C VAL A 210 -11.53 -14.61 12.04
N LYS A 211 -10.28 -14.52 12.49
CA LYS A 211 -9.41 -15.70 12.71
C LYS A 211 -9.92 -16.62 13.82
N GLU A 212 -10.39 -16.06 14.93
CA GLU A 212 -10.95 -16.83 16.05
C GLU A 212 -12.23 -17.56 15.65
N ARG A 213 -13.08 -16.90 14.84
CA ARG A 213 -14.37 -17.45 14.44
C ARG A 213 -14.27 -18.44 13.28
N TRP A 214 -13.41 -18.15 12.31
CA TRP A 214 -13.22 -18.93 11.08
C TRP A 214 -11.72 -19.18 10.85
N PRO A 215 -11.11 -20.13 11.57
CA PRO A 215 -9.68 -20.42 11.48
C PRO A 215 -9.21 -20.83 10.07
N GLU A 216 -10.14 -21.28 9.22
CA GLU A 216 -9.88 -21.62 7.83
C GLU A 216 -9.62 -20.41 6.92
N ILE A 217 -9.98 -19.20 7.35
CA ILE A 217 -9.69 -17.97 6.62
C ILE A 217 -8.23 -17.61 6.87
N ASN A 218 -7.41 -17.81 5.85
CA ASN A 218 -5.97 -17.53 5.87
C ASN A 218 -5.55 -16.51 4.82
N HIS A 219 -6.50 -15.92 4.08
CA HIS A 219 -6.22 -14.94 3.04
C HIS A 219 -7.01 -13.64 3.29
N PHE A 220 -6.32 -12.63 3.79
CA PHE A 220 -6.87 -11.33 4.13
C PHE A 220 -6.51 -10.30 3.07
N ARG A 221 -7.46 -9.46 2.67
CA ARG A 221 -7.19 -8.29 1.83
C ARG A 221 -7.64 -7.02 2.53
N LEU A 222 -6.74 -6.05 2.67
CA LEU A 222 -7.06 -4.73 3.23
C LEU A 222 -6.81 -3.63 2.20
N HIS A 223 -7.87 -2.90 1.88
CA HIS A 223 -7.82 -1.73 1.01
C HIS A 223 -8.04 -0.48 1.87
N LEU A 224 -6.95 0.12 2.33
CA LEU A 224 -6.97 1.15 3.37
C LEU A 224 -6.62 2.53 2.81
N HIS A 225 -7.57 3.45 2.86
CA HIS A 225 -7.28 4.84 2.53
C HIS A 225 -6.67 5.59 3.73
N ASN A 226 -5.82 6.58 3.44
CA ASN A 226 -4.97 7.21 4.46
C ASN A 226 -5.34 8.65 4.84
N GLY A 227 -6.57 9.08 4.56
CA GLY A 227 -6.99 10.48 4.72
C GLY A 227 -7.01 11.01 6.16
N ARG A 228 -6.79 10.13 7.15
CA ARG A 228 -6.61 10.48 8.56
C ARG A 228 -5.32 9.90 9.15
N ASN A 229 -4.37 9.53 8.29
CA ASN A 229 -3.07 8.97 8.63
C ASN A 229 -3.11 7.66 9.44
N MET A 230 -4.11 6.81 9.19
CA MET A 230 -4.31 5.57 9.95
C MET A 230 -4.02 4.29 9.14
N ALA A 231 -3.85 4.37 7.82
CA ALA A 231 -3.76 3.19 6.95
C ALA A 231 -2.53 2.34 7.24
N ILE A 232 -1.33 2.95 7.32
CA ILE A 232 -0.08 2.23 7.58
C ILE A 232 -0.10 1.59 8.97
N ALA A 233 -0.52 2.34 10.00
CA ALA A 233 -0.63 1.81 11.36
C ALA A 233 -1.67 0.67 11.46
N SER A 234 -2.74 0.74 10.67
CA SER A 234 -3.75 -0.31 10.60
C SER A 234 -3.27 -1.56 9.85
N ALA A 235 -2.49 -1.38 8.77
CA ALA A 235 -1.82 -2.49 8.09
C ALA A 235 -0.82 -3.20 9.04
N TYR A 236 -0.03 -2.42 9.79
CA TYR A 236 0.84 -2.97 10.84
C TYR A 236 0.06 -3.77 11.89
N ALA A 237 -1.08 -3.25 12.36
CA ALA A 237 -1.92 -3.94 13.33
C ALA A 237 -2.47 -5.27 12.79
N ALA A 238 -2.83 -5.35 11.50
CA ALA A 238 -3.20 -6.60 10.86
C ALA A 238 -2.01 -7.59 10.80
N MET A 239 -0.82 -7.13 10.36
CA MET A 239 0.40 -7.96 10.33
C MET A 239 0.78 -8.50 11.72
N ARG A 240 0.44 -7.77 12.77
CA ARG A 240 0.70 -8.13 14.17
C ARG A 240 -0.14 -9.31 14.68
N VAL A 241 -1.32 -9.50 14.10
CA VAL A 241 -2.29 -10.55 14.47
C VAL A 241 -2.10 -11.79 13.61
N LEU A 242 -1.78 -11.60 12.33
CA LEU A 242 -1.64 -12.68 11.36
C LEU A 242 -0.34 -13.46 11.55
N GLY A 243 -0.39 -14.75 11.24
CA GLY A 243 0.72 -15.70 11.34
C GLY A 243 1.39 -16.00 9.99
N PRO A 244 2.50 -16.75 10.00
CA PRO A 244 3.22 -17.16 8.78
C PRO A 244 2.42 -18.04 7.82
N GLU A 245 1.35 -18.70 8.29
CA GLU A 245 0.40 -19.46 7.48
C GLU A 245 -0.61 -18.58 6.73
N ASP A 246 -0.66 -17.29 7.07
CA ASP A 246 -1.60 -16.33 6.50
C ASP A 246 -0.97 -15.54 5.34
N THR A 247 -1.82 -15.12 4.42
CA THR A 247 -1.53 -14.13 3.39
C THR A 247 -2.27 -12.84 3.70
N LEU A 248 -1.58 -11.71 3.65
CA LEU A 248 -2.15 -10.38 3.75
C LEU A 248 -1.90 -9.61 2.44
N GLU A 249 -2.95 -9.38 1.66
CA GLU A 249 -2.92 -8.50 0.51
C GLU A 249 -3.15 -7.05 0.96
N LEU A 250 -2.22 -6.17 0.60
CA LEU A 250 -2.31 -4.73 0.84
C LEU A 250 -2.28 -3.98 -0.48
N ASP A 251 -3.15 -2.98 -0.57
CA ASP A 251 -3.17 -2.03 -1.67
C ASP A 251 -2.58 -0.69 -1.19
N GLY A 252 -1.87 0.02 -2.08
CA GLY A 252 -1.48 1.40 -1.85
C GLY A 252 -1.07 2.10 -3.14
N THR A 253 -0.56 3.31 -3.02
CA THR A 253 -0.16 4.11 -4.18
C THR A 253 1.12 4.86 -3.91
N ILE A 254 1.98 4.99 -4.92
CA ILE A 254 3.22 5.77 -4.76
C ILE A 254 2.91 7.20 -4.29
N GLY A 255 3.60 7.68 -3.25
CA GLY A 255 3.34 8.99 -2.66
C GLY A 255 1.95 9.16 -2.02
N GLY A 256 1.15 8.10 -1.93
CA GLY A 256 -0.15 8.08 -1.25
C GLY A 256 -1.26 8.87 -1.94
N TYR A 257 -1.08 9.24 -3.21
CA TYR A 257 -2.12 9.88 -4.01
C TYR A 257 -3.29 8.95 -4.36
N GLY A 258 -4.39 9.52 -4.82
CA GLY A 258 -5.63 8.79 -5.07
C GLY A 258 -6.72 9.23 -4.12
N GLY A 259 -7.78 8.44 -4.06
CA GLY A 259 -8.96 8.74 -3.28
C GLY A 259 -10.23 8.53 -4.07
N CYS A 260 -11.35 8.75 -3.40
CA CYS A 260 -12.66 8.51 -3.96
C CYS A 260 -13.43 9.83 -4.10
N PRO A 261 -13.81 10.26 -5.32
CA PRO A 261 -14.60 11.49 -5.49
C PRO A 261 -16.01 11.38 -4.87
N TYR A 262 -16.50 10.16 -4.63
CA TYR A 262 -17.84 9.90 -4.11
C TYR A 262 -17.92 9.87 -2.58
N CYS A 263 -16.78 9.90 -1.88
CA CYS A 263 -16.70 9.75 -0.43
C CYS A 263 -16.77 11.08 0.36
N GLY A 264 -16.84 12.21 -0.34
CA GLY A 264 -16.93 13.55 0.25
C GLY A 264 -15.59 14.25 0.50
N ASN A 265 -14.47 13.53 0.49
CA ASN A 265 -13.12 14.09 0.69
C ASN A 265 -12.26 14.12 -0.58
N GLY A 266 -12.65 13.41 -1.65
CA GLY A 266 -11.94 13.44 -2.93
C GLY A 266 -10.48 13.02 -2.78
N ARG A 267 -9.56 13.89 -3.24
CA ARG A 267 -8.11 13.64 -3.19
C ARG A 267 -7.55 13.58 -1.77
N ALA A 268 -8.20 14.24 -0.81
CA ALA A 268 -7.76 14.21 0.58
C ALA A 268 -7.93 12.83 1.24
N THR A 269 -8.68 11.92 0.60
CA THR A 269 -8.83 10.55 1.07
C THR A 269 -7.52 9.79 0.97
N GLY A 270 -6.74 9.98 -0.11
CA GLY A 270 -5.41 9.38 -0.30
C GLY A 270 -5.36 7.86 -0.15
N MET A 271 -4.18 7.28 -0.27
CA MET A 271 -3.89 5.89 0.06
C MET A 271 -2.64 5.84 0.94
N ALA A 272 -2.31 4.68 1.50
CA ALA A 272 -1.00 4.51 2.12
C ALA A 272 0.09 4.73 1.07
N PRO A 273 1.04 5.67 1.28
CA PRO A 273 2.20 5.82 0.40
C PRO A 273 2.96 4.51 0.31
N THR A 274 3.16 4.00 -0.90
CA THR A 274 3.87 2.74 -1.16
C THR A 274 5.24 2.73 -0.51
N GLU A 275 5.99 3.82 -0.67
CA GLU A 275 7.34 3.93 -0.14
C GLU A 275 7.38 3.92 1.39
N ASP A 276 6.37 4.48 2.06
CA ASP A 276 6.31 4.51 3.52
C ASP A 276 5.94 3.13 4.08
N LEU A 277 4.96 2.46 3.46
CA LEU A 277 4.51 1.13 3.88
C LEU A 277 5.58 0.07 3.63
N LEU A 278 6.21 0.07 2.46
CA LEU A 278 7.26 -0.89 2.12
C LEU A 278 8.55 -0.63 2.91
N HIS A 279 8.87 0.63 3.20
CA HIS A 279 9.99 0.97 4.10
C HIS A 279 9.77 0.43 5.51
N MET A 280 8.56 0.58 6.07
CA MET A 280 8.19 -0.03 7.34
C MET A 280 8.37 -1.56 7.31
N MET A 281 7.87 -2.23 6.26
CA MET A 281 7.97 -3.68 6.10
C MET A 281 9.42 -4.16 6.02
N ASP A 282 10.26 -3.51 5.21
CA ASP A 282 11.67 -3.84 5.07
C ASP A 282 12.44 -3.66 6.40
N ASP A 283 12.10 -2.64 7.18
CA ASP A 283 12.67 -2.43 8.52
C ASP A 283 12.23 -3.46 9.56
N MET A 284 11.04 -4.03 9.38
CA MET A 284 10.53 -5.14 10.20
C MET A 284 11.06 -6.51 9.76
N GLY A 285 11.86 -6.57 8.68
CA GLY A 285 12.37 -7.80 8.09
C GLY A 285 11.34 -8.58 7.28
N ILE A 286 10.26 -7.93 6.82
CA ILE A 286 9.29 -8.51 5.90
C ILE A 286 9.81 -8.30 4.47
N PRO A 287 10.05 -9.38 3.69
CA PRO A 287 10.56 -9.23 2.33
C PRO A 287 9.58 -8.47 1.43
N THR A 288 10.06 -7.42 0.77
CA THR A 288 9.28 -6.65 -0.21
C THR A 288 9.73 -6.92 -1.66
N GLY A 289 11.03 -7.19 -1.86
CA GLY A 289 11.63 -7.31 -3.19
C GLY A 289 11.77 -5.98 -3.95
N VAL A 290 11.49 -4.85 -3.29
CA VAL A 290 11.44 -3.53 -3.92
C VAL A 290 12.70 -2.72 -3.66
N ASP A 291 13.22 -2.11 -4.72
CA ASP A 291 14.26 -1.09 -4.69
C ASP A 291 13.65 0.25 -4.27
N ILE A 292 13.85 0.59 -2.99
CA ILE A 292 13.31 1.82 -2.40
C ILE A 292 13.85 3.07 -3.09
N ASP A 293 15.10 3.06 -3.55
CA ASP A 293 15.71 4.22 -4.21
C ASP A 293 14.98 4.50 -5.53
N LYS A 294 14.70 3.46 -6.34
CA LYS A 294 13.90 3.62 -7.58
C LYS A 294 12.46 4.01 -7.29
N LEU A 295 11.87 3.52 -6.21
CA LEU A 295 10.51 3.88 -5.83
C LEU A 295 10.40 5.38 -5.49
N ILE A 296 11.40 5.94 -4.82
CA ILE A 296 11.48 7.38 -4.56
C ILE A 296 11.57 8.18 -5.86
N ASP A 297 12.33 7.70 -6.86
CA ASP A 297 12.35 8.34 -8.19
C ASP A 297 10.96 8.34 -8.84
N CYS A 298 10.19 7.26 -8.69
CA CYS A 298 8.81 7.18 -9.18
C CYS A 298 7.92 8.22 -8.49
N VAL A 299 8.07 8.43 -7.18
CA VAL A 299 7.30 9.45 -6.44
C VAL A 299 7.63 10.85 -6.96
N TRP A 300 8.90 11.18 -7.15
CA TRP A 300 9.29 12.50 -7.69
C TRP A 300 8.85 12.71 -9.14
N ALA A 301 8.88 11.65 -9.96
CA ALA A 301 8.30 11.69 -11.30
C ALA A 301 6.79 11.93 -11.25
N ALA A 302 6.07 11.21 -10.37
CA ALA A 302 4.65 11.41 -10.17
C ALA A 302 4.34 12.86 -9.75
N GLU A 303 5.06 13.42 -8.78
CA GLU A 303 4.91 14.82 -8.35
C GLU A 303 5.10 15.82 -9.49
N ARG A 304 6.13 15.62 -10.31
CA ARG A 304 6.39 16.43 -11.51
C ARG A 304 5.24 16.34 -12.51
N ILE A 305 4.77 15.12 -12.77
CA ILE A 305 3.70 14.84 -13.75
C ILE A 305 2.37 15.46 -13.31
N ILE A 306 2.00 15.33 -12.04
CA ILE A 306 0.75 15.86 -11.51
C ILE A 306 0.83 17.34 -11.12
N GLY A 307 2.05 17.89 -10.99
CA GLY A 307 2.31 19.29 -10.67
C GLY A 307 2.11 19.69 -9.20
N ARG A 308 2.24 18.75 -8.26
CA ARG A 308 2.14 19.02 -6.81
C ARG A 308 2.90 17.98 -6.00
N GLU A 309 3.23 18.34 -4.76
CA GLU A 309 3.77 17.39 -3.81
C GLU A 309 2.74 16.31 -3.41
N LEU A 310 3.27 15.12 -3.14
CA LEU A 310 2.60 13.94 -2.66
C LEU A 310 2.85 13.75 -1.16
N TYR A 311 2.11 12.82 -0.55
CA TYR A 311 1.98 12.70 0.90
C TYR A 311 3.03 11.81 1.55
N GLY A 312 3.80 11.05 0.77
CA GLY A 312 4.81 10.14 1.29
C GLY A 312 5.96 10.85 1.99
N HIS A 313 6.46 10.23 3.06
CA HIS A 313 7.50 10.80 3.90
C HIS A 313 8.90 10.28 3.55
N VAL A 314 9.03 8.99 3.24
CA VAL A 314 10.30 8.35 2.90
C VAL A 314 10.88 8.93 1.61
N SER A 315 10.04 9.32 0.65
CA SER A 315 10.46 10.02 -0.56
C SER A 315 11.03 11.42 -0.32
N LYS A 316 10.84 11.98 0.88
CA LYS A 316 11.35 13.30 1.30
C LYS A 316 12.55 13.20 2.22
N ALA A 317 12.52 12.27 3.17
CA ALA A 317 13.56 12.10 4.18
C ALA A 317 14.66 11.09 3.77
N GLY A 318 14.38 10.25 2.77
CA GLY A 318 15.21 9.12 2.37
C GLY A 318 14.95 7.87 3.22
N PRO A 319 15.37 6.69 2.73
CA PRO A 319 15.30 5.47 3.51
C PRO A 319 16.28 5.54 4.69
N ARG A 320 15.97 4.85 5.79
CA ARG A 320 16.89 4.71 6.93
C ARG A 320 18.25 4.15 6.46
N PRO A 321 19.37 4.83 6.72
CA PRO A 321 20.68 4.33 6.30
C PRO A 321 21.12 3.16 7.21
N ARG A 322 21.36 1.99 6.60
CA ARG A 322 21.71 0.76 7.34
C ARG A 322 23.13 0.25 7.08
N THR A 323 23.75 0.67 5.99
CA THR A 323 25.10 0.25 5.59
C THR A 323 26.06 1.43 5.66
N VAL A 324 27.34 1.15 5.89
CA VAL A 324 28.38 2.17 6.08
C VAL A 324 28.43 3.17 4.92
N ASP A 325 28.26 2.69 3.69
CA ASP A 325 28.25 3.49 2.45
C ASP A 325 27.00 4.38 2.31
N LYS A 326 25.92 4.06 3.03
CA LYS A 326 24.67 4.84 3.04
C LYS A 326 24.56 5.77 4.26
N LEU A 327 25.40 5.59 5.28
CA LEU A 327 25.44 6.50 6.42
C LEU A 327 25.81 7.91 5.97
N TYR A 328 25.13 8.90 6.53
CA TYR A 328 25.38 10.29 6.19
C TYR A 328 26.78 10.72 6.63
N ASP A 329 27.34 11.68 5.90
CA ASP A 329 28.60 12.32 6.27
C ASP A 329 28.40 13.01 7.63
N ILE A 330 29.22 12.63 8.61
CA ILE A 330 29.19 13.27 9.94
C ILE A 330 29.58 14.75 9.86
N ASN A 331 30.25 15.15 8.78
CA ASN A 331 30.62 16.52 8.45
C ASN A 331 29.68 17.15 7.39
N MET A 332 28.42 16.74 7.34
CA MET A 332 27.41 17.49 6.60
C MET A 332 27.07 18.82 7.31
N PRO A 333 26.69 19.88 6.57
CA PRO A 333 26.28 21.14 7.15
C PRO A 333 24.89 21.04 7.81
N PHE A 334 24.44 22.13 8.43
CA PHE A 334 23.06 22.29 8.87
C PHE A 334 22.08 22.13 7.69
N VAL A 335 21.15 21.18 7.82
CA VAL A 335 20.08 20.91 6.84
C VAL A 335 18.78 21.44 7.40
N GLU A 336 18.22 22.46 6.74
CA GLU A 336 17.00 23.15 7.20
C GLU A 336 15.83 22.91 6.24
N THR A 337 16.12 22.76 4.96
CA THR A 337 15.10 22.70 3.91
C THR A 337 14.90 21.29 3.38
N MET A 338 13.70 21.00 2.86
CA MET A 338 13.43 19.74 2.15
C MET A 338 14.37 19.54 0.96
N GLY A 339 14.76 20.61 0.26
CA GLY A 339 15.71 20.54 -0.86
C GLY A 339 17.09 20.05 -0.43
N GLN A 340 17.60 20.55 0.70
CA GLN A 340 18.86 20.08 1.29
C GLN A 340 18.74 18.66 1.83
N ALA A 341 17.56 18.27 2.37
CA ALA A 341 17.31 16.91 2.83
C ALA A 341 17.43 15.87 1.71
N LEU A 342 17.28 16.24 0.43
CA LEU A 342 17.44 15.33 -0.71
C LEU A 342 18.89 14.83 -0.93
N HIS A 343 19.84 15.21 -0.06
CA HIS A 343 21.24 14.81 -0.16
C HIS A 343 21.45 13.29 -0.12
N PHE A 344 20.53 12.53 0.49
CA PHE A 344 20.58 11.06 0.49
C PHE A 344 20.58 10.46 -0.92
N LYS A 345 20.12 11.23 -1.92
CA LYS A 345 20.01 10.81 -3.32
C LYS A 345 20.76 11.71 -4.29
N LYS A 346 20.79 13.02 -4.03
CA LYS A 346 21.49 14.02 -4.85
C LYS A 346 22.91 14.30 -4.40
N GLY A 347 23.37 13.73 -3.29
CA GLY A 347 24.72 13.97 -2.77
C GLY A 347 24.85 15.36 -2.12
N SER A 348 26.10 15.77 -1.87
CA SER A 348 26.41 16.97 -1.08
C SER A 348 26.15 18.30 -1.78
N GLU A 349 25.96 18.30 -3.10
CA GLU A 349 25.69 19.49 -3.91
C GLU A 349 24.42 20.25 -3.45
N VAL A 350 23.42 19.55 -2.91
CA VAL A 350 22.17 20.20 -2.48
C VAL A 350 22.32 21.09 -1.23
N TYR A 351 23.45 20.99 -0.55
CA TYR A 351 23.78 21.85 0.59
C TYR A 351 25.11 22.58 0.40
N GLU A 352 25.55 22.80 -0.84
CA GLU A 352 26.71 23.63 -1.16
C GLU A 352 26.53 25.04 -0.56
N GLY A 353 27.59 25.55 0.09
CA GLY A 353 27.52 26.82 0.83
C GLY A 353 26.74 26.77 2.15
N GLY A 354 26.40 25.57 2.63
CA GLY A 354 25.71 25.36 3.90
C GLY A 354 26.49 25.87 5.11
N ILE A 355 25.78 26.05 6.22
CA ILE A 355 26.36 26.52 7.49
C ILE A 355 26.85 25.30 8.27
N TYR A 356 28.13 25.30 8.64
CA TYR A 356 28.77 24.22 9.39
C TYR A 356 28.74 24.57 10.89
N PRO A 357 27.97 23.85 11.74
CA PRO A 357 27.80 24.23 13.15
C PRO A 357 29.02 23.88 14.03
N TYR A 358 30.01 23.19 13.48
CA TYR A 358 31.25 22.77 14.15
C TYR A 358 32.46 23.54 13.60
N ARG A 359 33.44 23.80 14.48
CA ARG A 359 34.66 24.54 14.13
C ARG A 359 35.76 23.67 13.53
N GLU A 360 35.78 22.40 13.92
CA GLU A 360 36.72 21.37 13.47
C GLU A 360 35.92 20.18 12.91
N PRO A 361 36.48 19.38 12.00
CA PRO A 361 35.84 18.14 11.55
C PRO A 361 35.42 17.25 12.72
N ILE A 362 34.22 16.69 12.64
CA ILE A 362 33.70 15.77 13.64
C ILE A 362 34.48 14.46 13.55
N THR A 363 35.02 14.03 14.70
CA THR A 363 35.57 12.69 14.90
C THR A 363 34.69 11.94 15.90
N SER A 364 34.46 10.64 15.69
CA SER A 364 33.63 9.85 16.61
C SER A 364 34.16 8.42 16.73
N PRO A 365 34.61 7.98 17.93
CA PRO A 365 35.03 6.59 18.13
C PRO A 365 33.88 5.60 17.87
N TYR A 366 32.63 6.05 17.96
CA TYR A 366 31.46 5.26 17.58
C TYR A 366 31.38 5.07 16.06
N ARG A 367 31.65 6.12 15.29
CA ARG A 367 31.68 6.04 13.82
C ARG A 367 32.85 5.18 13.36
N ASP A 368 34.03 5.34 13.95
CA ASP A 368 35.21 4.53 13.64
C ASP A 368 34.94 3.04 13.81
N ARG A 369 34.17 2.65 14.84
CA ARG A 369 33.72 1.26 15.03
C ARG A 369 32.81 0.80 13.91
N ILE A 370 31.82 1.61 13.53
CA ILE A 370 30.90 1.28 12.44
C ILE A 370 31.65 1.11 11.11
N ASP A 371 32.61 1.98 10.83
CA ASP A 371 33.44 1.91 9.63
C ASP A 371 34.33 0.64 9.61
N GLN A 372 34.61 0.05 10.78
CA GLN A 372 35.27 -1.26 10.95
C GLN A 372 34.30 -2.45 10.93
N GLY A 373 33.00 -2.23 10.71
CA GLY A 373 31.96 -3.26 10.71
C GLY A 373 31.50 -3.69 12.10
N LEU A 374 31.82 -2.92 13.15
CA LEU A 374 31.37 -3.16 14.52
C LEU A 374 30.10 -2.33 14.83
N PRO A 375 29.23 -2.78 15.75
CA PRO A 375 28.11 -1.94 16.17
C PRO A 375 28.62 -0.70 16.91
N ALA A 376 27.87 0.40 16.77
CA ALA A 376 28.11 1.65 17.50
C ALA A 376 28.17 1.41 19.01
N PHE A 377 27.26 0.56 19.51
CA PHE A 377 27.17 0.13 20.90
C PHE A 377 27.27 -1.40 20.93
N GLY A 378 28.26 -1.95 21.63
CA GLY A 378 28.28 -3.39 21.88
C GLY A 378 27.18 -3.78 22.87
N THR A 379 26.63 -4.97 22.72
CA THR A 379 25.51 -5.46 23.54
C THR A 379 25.98 -6.28 24.75
N GLY A 380 27.27 -6.62 24.83
CA GLY A 380 27.86 -7.23 26.01
C GLY A 380 28.07 -6.23 27.15
N ALA A 381 28.02 -6.69 28.40
CA ALA A 381 28.19 -5.86 29.60
C ALA A 381 29.46 -5.00 29.59
N ASN A 382 30.54 -5.48 28.95
CA ASN A 382 31.83 -4.78 28.84
C ASN A 382 32.05 -4.09 27.48
N GLU A 383 31.11 -4.19 26.55
CA GLU A 383 31.26 -3.64 25.20
C GLU A 383 30.55 -2.30 25.02
N PHE A 384 29.77 -1.90 26.03
CA PHE A 384 29.11 -0.62 26.04
C PHE A 384 30.14 0.50 26.32
N PRO A 385 29.99 1.68 25.67
CA PRO A 385 30.87 2.85 25.79
C PRO A 385 31.51 3.17 27.13
N TRP A 386 30.80 3.07 28.26
CA TRP A 386 31.35 3.43 29.57
C TRP A 386 32.46 2.50 30.07
N ASN A 387 32.65 1.37 29.40
CA ASN A 387 33.72 0.41 29.66
C ASN A 387 34.85 0.47 28.62
N GLN A 388 34.82 1.44 27.70
CA GLN A 388 35.80 1.58 26.64
C GLN A 388 36.87 2.63 26.99
N ASP A 389 38.12 2.42 26.54
CA ASP A 389 39.25 3.27 26.93
C ASP A 389 39.21 4.70 26.37
N TRP A 390 38.40 4.95 25.35
CA TRP A 390 38.17 6.29 24.79
C TRP A 390 37.14 7.11 25.58
N LEU A 391 36.45 6.52 26.56
CA LEU A 391 35.57 7.27 27.46
C LEU A 391 36.43 8.00 28.51
N PRO A 392 36.22 9.31 28.76
CA PRO A 392 36.90 10.01 29.85
C PRO A 392 36.64 9.30 31.18
N LYS A 393 37.68 8.72 31.78
CA LYS A 393 37.62 8.20 33.15
C LYS A 393 37.60 9.41 34.09
N ALA A 394 36.72 9.40 35.09
CA ALA A 394 36.75 10.45 36.10
C ALA A 394 38.16 10.49 36.70
N ASP A 395 38.76 11.68 36.74
CA ASP A 395 40.07 11.88 37.37
C ASP A 395 39.98 11.32 38.81
N SER A 396 40.74 10.26 39.08
CA SER A 396 40.79 9.57 40.37
C SER A 396 41.61 10.35 41.39
#